data_AF-A0A9P8DA73-F1
#
_entry.id   AF-A0A9P8DA73-F1
#
_cell.length_a   1.000
_cell.length_b   1.000
_cell.length_c   1.000
_cell.angle_alpha   90.00
_cell.angle_beta   90.00
_cell.angle_gamma   90.00
#
_symmetry.space_group_name_H-M   'P 1'
#
loop_
_entity.id
_entity.type
_entity.pdbx_description
1 polymer ?
#
loop_
_entity_poly.entity_id
_entity_poly.type
_entity_poly.pdbx_seq_one_letter_code
_entity_poly.pdbx_strand_id
1 'polypeptide(L)'
;MDGISMHLFPRDLNAVYMGHKLDSSLKQYIDISVEERRAIVSGQMDDRISYWTKLHSPPAEILPLFPFARVKSPPIPKTYRNVESLIDIGNHLSGQIKRASQSLRITPFYFYLAALQTLFNRLLDVEDICIGVADANRSESSLQTIGFFLKLLSLRFNVQKNVKFSDLVAKTAQHCRTAQANMRVPFDGILDKANVVREPINTPIFQVAMNYRQGNFSKIPLGGRNLEFKDGIDAQSPYDLAFSITPNNDTTYVQIVAREDLYTREGTDTLLSAYMALLHDASGDVSKCLGSINLYDQVGIDKALSLGYGDVVDYDWPSTLTEKVDETIKRYPHDVAVKDGTSQLIYGEVAAKVNGLASIIQSQVRPGSPVAVLCEPTAS
;
A
#
# COMPACT_ATOMS: atom_id res chain seq x y z
N MET A 1 17.10 4.59 23.13
CA MET A 1 15.84 4.49 23.92
C MET A 1 14.71 4.25 22.95
N ASP A 2 13.76 3.38 23.28
CA ASP A 2 12.55 3.12 22.49
C ASP A 2 11.35 3.99 22.93
N GLY A 3 10.20 3.86 22.26
CA GLY A 3 9.00 4.65 22.55
C GLY A 3 8.47 4.45 23.98
N ILE A 4 8.58 3.24 24.56
CA ILE A 4 8.19 3.00 25.95
C ILE A 4 9.15 3.70 26.91
N SER A 5 10.46 3.66 26.64
CA SER A 5 11.44 4.41 27.44
C SER A 5 11.16 5.92 27.44
N MET A 6 10.70 6.46 26.31
CA MET A 6 10.26 7.87 26.20
C MET A 6 9.01 8.17 27.04
N HIS A 7 8.26 7.17 27.48
CA HIS A 7 7.15 7.32 28.44
C HIS A 7 7.61 7.11 29.89
N LEU A 8 8.47 6.10 30.13
CA LEU A 8 8.99 5.79 31.47
C LEU A 8 9.82 6.94 32.03
N PHE A 9 10.68 7.56 31.21
CA PHE A 9 11.58 8.60 31.68
C PHE A 9 10.83 9.84 32.19
N PRO A 10 9.89 10.47 31.44
CA PRO A 10 9.14 11.62 31.97
C PRO A 10 8.23 11.25 33.15
N ARG A 11 7.67 10.03 33.17
CA ARG A 11 6.89 9.53 34.32
C ARG A 11 7.73 9.51 35.59
N ASP A 12 8.92 8.93 35.53
CA ASP A 12 9.82 8.81 36.68
C ASP A 12 10.39 10.17 37.09
N LEU A 13 10.68 11.03 36.11
CA LEU A 13 11.07 12.41 36.35
C LEU A 13 9.98 13.16 37.12
N ASN A 14 8.73 13.03 36.71
CA ASN A 14 7.59 13.61 37.44
C ASN A 14 7.48 13.06 38.86
N ALA A 15 7.65 11.75 39.07
CA ALA A 15 7.61 11.17 40.40
C ALA A 15 8.68 11.81 41.32
N VAL A 16 9.90 12.00 40.82
CA VAL A 16 10.98 12.68 41.56
C VAL A 16 10.64 14.15 41.84
N TYR A 17 10.10 14.88 40.88
CA TYR A 17 9.66 16.27 41.06
C TYR A 17 8.53 16.41 42.10
N MET A 18 7.71 15.38 42.26
CA MET A 18 6.66 15.30 43.27
C MET A 18 7.18 14.80 44.64
N GLY A 19 8.49 14.57 44.77
CA GLY A 19 9.13 14.12 46.01
C GLY A 19 9.05 12.62 46.27
N HIS A 20 8.64 11.82 45.29
CA HIS A 20 8.62 10.36 45.41
C HIS A 20 10.02 9.77 45.17
N LYS A 21 10.36 8.72 45.92
CA LYS A 21 11.58 7.93 45.71
C LYS A 21 11.34 6.87 44.64
N LEU A 22 12.26 6.75 43.69
CA LEU A 22 12.23 5.70 42.67
C LEU A 22 12.81 4.39 43.21
N ASP A 23 12.32 3.26 42.67
CA ASP A 23 12.87 1.94 42.93
C ASP A 23 14.19 1.76 42.16
N SER A 24 15.26 1.38 42.86
CA SER A 24 16.59 1.15 42.31
C SER A 24 16.90 -0.33 42.04
N SER A 25 15.97 -1.24 42.32
CA SER A 25 16.16 -2.69 42.18
C SER A 25 15.99 -3.21 40.73
N LEU A 26 15.74 -2.32 39.78
CA LEU A 26 15.51 -2.66 38.38
C LEU A 26 16.79 -3.12 37.68
N LYS A 27 16.69 -4.23 36.92
CA LYS A 27 17.74 -4.63 35.97
C LYS A 27 17.98 -3.52 34.97
N GLN A 28 19.25 -3.25 34.70
CA GLN A 28 19.65 -2.29 33.68
C GLN A 28 19.63 -2.94 32.29
N TYR A 29 19.55 -2.11 31.25
CA TYR A 29 19.55 -2.59 29.87
C TYR A 29 20.79 -3.47 29.55
N ILE A 30 21.95 -3.14 30.15
CA ILE A 30 23.18 -3.91 29.98
C ILE A 30 23.07 -5.33 30.56
N ASP A 31 22.41 -5.49 31.71
CA ASP A 31 22.24 -6.79 32.36
C ASP A 31 21.41 -7.72 31.47
N ILE A 32 20.32 -7.19 30.93
CA ILE A 32 19.43 -7.91 30.00
C ILE A 32 20.17 -8.26 28.70
N SER A 33 20.97 -7.34 28.17
CA SER A 33 21.76 -7.57 26.94
C SER A 33 22.78 -8.70 27.12
N VAL A 34 23.43 -8.78 28.30
CA VAL A 34 24.36 -9.86 28.63
C VAL A 34 23.64 -11.21 28.78
N GLU A 35 22.45 -11.22 29.39
CA GLU A 35 21.61 -12.42 29.51
C GLU A 35 21.16 -12.94 28.13
N GLU A 36 20.65 -12.05 27.25
CA GLU A 36 20.29 -12.42 25.87
C GLU A 36 21.49 -13.00 25.11
N ARG A 37 22.67 -12.37 25.21
CA ARG A 37 23.89 -12.86 24.56
C ARG A 37 24.29 -14.26 25.04
N ARG A 38 24.23 -14.51 26.35
CA ARG A 38 24.57 -15.84 26.91
C ARG A 38 23.60 -16.91 26.43
N ALA A 39 22.31 -16.61 26.34
CA ALA A 39 21.29 -17.55 25.88
C ALA A 39 21.47 -17.96 24.40
N ILE A 40 22.00 -17.06 23.56
CA ILE A 40 22.36 -17.39 22.16
C ILE A 40 23.55 -18.36 22.14
N VAL A 41 24.63 -18.02 22.85
CA VAL A 41 25.88 -18.80 22.86
C VAL A 41 25.65 -20.21 23.43
N SER A 42 24.75 -20.34 24.41
CA SER A 42 24.43 -21.62 25.03
C SER A 42 23.43 -22.49 24.23
N GLY A 43 22.97 -22.03 23.06
CA GLY A 43 22.00 -22.76 22.23
C GLY A 43 20.56 -22.75 22.75
N GLN A 44 20.25 -22.00 23.82
CA GLN A 44 18.89 -21.93 24.41
C GLN A 44 17.85 -21.32 23.46
N MET A 45 18.28 -20.76 22.34
CA MET A 45 17.43 -20.12 21.33
C MET A 45 17.34 -20.91 20.01
N ASP A 46 17.98 -22.08 19.88
CA ASP A 46 18.08 -22.78 18.60
C ASP A 46 16.73 -23.17 17.99
N ASP A 47 15.75 -23.59 18.80
CA ASP A 47 14.39 -23.89 18.32
C ASP A 47 13.72 -22.66 17.71
N ARG A 48 13.88 -21.50 18.34
CA ARG A 48 13.34 -20.22 17.86
C ARG A 48 14.03 -19.80 16.58
N ILE A 49 15.35 -19.93 16.51
CA ILE A 49 16.11 -19.63 15.29
C ILE A 49 15.65 -20.57 14.17
N SER A 50 15.46 -21.86 14.44
CA SER A 50 14.96 -22.83 13.46
C SER A 50 13.57 -22.45 12.92
N TYR A 51 12.66 -21.97 13.79
CA TYR A 51 11.35 -21.46 13.37
C TYR A 51 11.48 -20.32 12.34
N TRP A 52 12.30 -19.31 12.63
CA TRP A 52 12.48 -18.17 11.74
C TRP A 52 13.22 -18.52 10.46
N THR A 53 14.24 -19.38 10.54
CA THR A 53 14.95 -19.90 9.36
C THR A 53 14.00 -20.64 8.43
N LYS A 54 13.09 -21.48 8.97
CA LYS A 54 12.07 -22.17 8.17
C LYS A 54 11.05 -21.20 7.54
N LEU A 55 10.64 -20.15 8.27
CA LEU A 55 9.70 -19.16 7.76
C LEU A 55 10.24 -18.38 6.54
N HIS A 56 11.55 -18.13 6.52
CA HIS A 56 12.23 -17.39 5.46
C HIS A 56 13.00 -18.29 4.48
N SER A 57 12.72 -19.60 4.45
CA SER A 57 13.29 -20.53 3.49
C SER A 57 12.20 -21.13 2.59
N PRO A 58 12.27 -20.97 1.26
CA PRO A 58 13.25 -20.17 0.51
C PRO A 58 13.10 -18.67 0.83
N PRO A 59 14.09 -17.80 0.52
CA PRO A 59 13.96 -16.35 0.70
C PRO A 59 12.69 -15.81 0.03
N ALA A 60 12.08 -14.79 0.64
CA ALA A 60 10.96 -14.09 0.02
C ALA A 60 11.44 -13.26 -1.17
N GLU A 61 10.60 -13.16 -2.20
CA GLU A 61 10.86 -12.27 -3.32
C GLU A 61 10.78 -10.80 -2.87
N ILE A 62 11.50 -9.94 -3.60
CA ILE A 62 11.43 -8.50 -3.35
C ILE A 62 10.04 -8.02 -3.76
N LEU A 63 9.39 -7.26 -2.87
CA LEU A 63 8.09 -6.71 -3.16
C LEU A 63 8.18 -5.74 -4.36
N PRO A 64 7.36 -5.91 -5.40
CA PRO A 64 7.36 -4.99 -6.53
C PRO A 64 6.92 -3.59 -6.10
N LEU A 65 7.41 -2.57 -6.80
CA LEU A 65 6.95 -1.20 -6.59
C LEU A 65 5.52 -1.03 -7.15
N PHE A 66 4.75 -0.11 -6.56
CA PHE A 66 3.44 0.22 -7.12
C PHE A 66 3.56 0.83 -8.53
N PRO A 67 2.55 0.66 -9.41
CA PRO A 67 2.59 1.19 -10.78
C PRO A 67 2.80 2.71 -10.87
N PHE A 68 2.45 3.45 -9.82
CA PHE A 68 2.63 4.90 -9.70
C PHE A 68 3.96 5.31 -9.03
N ALA A 69 4.88 4.37 -8.79
CA ALA A 69 6.21 4.68 -8.32
C ALA A 69 6.98 5.55 -9.34
N ARG A 70 7.90 6.37 -8.86
CA ARG A 70 8.76 7.25 -9.67
C ARG A 70 9.73 6.47 -10.56
N VAL A 71 10.03 5.23 -10.17
CA VAL A 71 11.05 4.38 -10.79
C VAL A 71 10.52 2.97 -10.98
N LYS A 72 11.06 2.24 -11.96
CA LYS A 72 10.67 0.85 -12.24
C LYS A 72 11.33 -0.16 -11.31
N SER A 73 12.46 0.20 -10.68
CA SER A 73 13.19 -0.66 -9.75
C SER A 73 13.85 0.20 -8.67
N PRO A 74 13.96 -0.29 -7.41
CA PRO A 74 14.52 0.51 -6.33
C PRO A 74 16.00 0.88 -6.58
N PRO A 75 16.40 2.15 -6.42
CA PRO A 75 17.80 2.53 -6.45
C PRO A 75 18.46 2.31 -5.08
N ILE A 76 19.78 2.24 -5.05
CA ILE A 76 20.56 2.34 -3.81
C ILE A 76 20.20 3.68 -3.13
N PRO A 77 19.68 3.67 -1.88
CA PRO A 77 19.31 4.90 -1.19
C PRO A 77 20.52 5.81 -1.01
N LYS A 78 20.46 7.03 -1.56
CA LYS A 78 21.47 8.09 -1.30
C LYS A 78 21.14 8.89 -0.03
N THR A 79 19.85 8.97 0.29
CA THR A 79 19.28 9.63 1.48
C THR A 79 18.05 8.85 1.90
N TYR A 80 17.61 8.98 3.15
CA TYR A 80 16.36 8.37 3.64
C TYR A 80 15.20 9.37 3.70
N ARG A 81 15.21 10.42 2.86
CA ARG A 81 14.11 11.38 2.84
C ARG A 81 12.78 10.69 2.57
N ASN A 82 11.75 11.14 3.29
CA ASN A 82 10.43 10.56 3.19
C ASN A 82 9.40 11.59 2.73
N VAL A 83 8.36 11.08 2.09
CA VAL A 83 7.09 11.77 1.88
C VAL A 83 6.02 11.09 2.71
N GLU A 84 5.08 11.86 3.24
CA GLU A 84 4.13 11.37 4.24
C GLU A 84 2.70 11.81 3.91
N SER A 85 1.77 10.90 4.19
CA SER A 85 0.34 11.14 4.16
C SER A 85 -0.26 10.66 5.48
N LEU A 86 -1.08 11.49 6.13
CA LEU A 86 -1.66 11.25 7.45
C LEU A 86 -3.15 11.59 7.41
N ILE A 87 -3.97 10.76 8.06
CA ILE A 87 -5.39 11.01 8.26
C ILE A 87 -5.85 10.57 9.65
N ASP A 88 -6.77 11.33 10.24
CA ASP A 88 -7.58 10.91 11.37
C ASP A 88 -8.84 10.21 10.84
N ILE A 89 -9.02 8.93 11.17
CA ILE A 89 -10.13 8.14 10.59
C ILE A 89 -11.48 8.39 11.28
N GLY A 90 -11.48 9.20 12.35
CA GLY A 90 -12.65 9.55 13.12
C GLY A 90 -13.21 8.40 13.98
N ASN A 91 -14.06 8.79 14.93
CA ASN A 91 -14.66 7.87 15.89
C ASN A 91 -15.55 6.78 15.25
N HIS A 92 -16.20 7.10 14.13
CA HIS A 92 -17.13 6.19 13.46
C HIS A 92 -16.40 4.96 12.92
N LEU A 93 -15.36 5.17 12.09
CA LEU A 93 -14.60 4.08 11.48
C LEU A 93 -13.76 3.34 12.53
N SER A 94 -13.12 4.06 13.46
CA SER A 94 -12.44 3.43 14.61
C SER A 94 -13.37 2.52 15.41
N GLY A 95 -14.61 2.97 15.66
CA GLY A 95 -15.64 2.19 16.33
C GLY A 95 -16.09 0.96 15.54
N GLN A 96 -16.25 1.08 14.21
CA GLN A 96 -16.58 -0.04 13.33
C GLN A 96 -15.49 -1.11 13.35
N ILE A 97 -14.23 -0.71 13.17
CA ILE A 97 -13.07 -1.63 13.21
C ILE A 97 -12.98 -2.31 14.58
N LYS A 98 -13.20 -1.58 15.67
CA LYS A 98 -13.23 -2.15 17.03
C LYS A 98 -14.33 -3.21 17.18
N ARG A 99 -15.55 -2.94 16.71
CA ARG A 99 -16.67 -3.90 16.75
C ARG A 99 -16.40 -5.14 15.89
N ALA A 100 -15.89 -4.96 14.66
CA ALA A 100 -15.51 -6.04 13.77
C ALA A 100 -14.40 -6.92 14.39
N SER A 101 -13.43 -6.30 15.04
CA SER A 101 -12.37 -7.01 15.77
C SER A 101 -12.94 -7.80 16.96
N GLN A 102 -13.87 -7.21 17.71
CA GLN A 102 -14.55 -7.88 18.81
C GLN A 102 -15.38 -9.09 18.35
N SER A 103 -16.12 -8.99 17.24
CA SER A 103 -16.90 -10.11 16.70
C SER A 103 -16.00 -11.27 16.27
N LEU A 104 -14.78 -10.97 15.82
CA LEU A 104 -13.76 -11.97 15.46
C LEU A 104 -12.88 -12.40 16.65
N ARG A 105 -13.13 -11.89 17.87
CA ARG A 105 -12.34 -12.15 19.10
C ARG A 105 -10.84 -11.87 18.93
N ILE A 106 -10.51 -10.79 18.25
CA ILE A 106 -9.14 -10.34 17.97
C ILE A 106 -8.93 -8.87 18.36
N THR A 107 -7.68 -8.42 18.42
CA THR A 107 -7.35 -7.00 18.61
C THR A 107 -7.38 -6.25 17.27
N PRO A 108 -7.70 -4.94 17.26
CA PRO A 108 -7.69 -4.13 16.03
C PRO A 108 -6.38 -4.17 15.25
N PHE A 109 -5.24 -4.37 15.94
CA PHE A 109 -3.94 -4.55 15.28
C PHE A 109 -3.98 -5.62 14.17
N TYR A 110 -4.57 -6.79 14.44
CA TYR A 110 -4.64 -7.86 13.44
C TYR A 110 -5.57 -7.52 12.27
N PHE A 111 -6.59 -6.69 12.51
CA PHE A 111 -7.47 -6.17 11.45
C PHE A 111 -6.69 -5.26 10.50
N TYR A 112 -5.96 -4.27 11.03
CA TYR A 112 -5.12 -3.38 10.21
C TYR A 112 -4.04 -4.15 9.46
N LEU A 113 -3.40 -5.13 10.10
CA LEU A 113 -2.36 -5.93 9.44
C LEU A 113 -2.91 -6.80 8.30
N ALA A 114 -4.10 -7.39 8.47
CA ALA A 114 -4.79 -8.13 7.41
C ALA A 114 -5.29 -7.21 6.28
N ALA A 115 -5.73 -6.00 6.62
CA ALA A 115 -6.07 -4.97 5.65
C ALA A 115 -4.85 -4.58 4.80
N LEU A 116 -3.67 -4.46 5.41
CA LEU A 116 -2.42 -4.18 4.70
C LEU A 116 -2.05 -5.32 3.74
N GLN A 117 -2.11 -6.56 4.22
CA GLN A 117 -1.91 -7.75 3.38
C GLN A 117 -2.85 -7.77 2.16
N THR A 118 -4.13 -7.44 2.39
CA THR A 118 -5.16 -7.36 1.34
C THR A 118 -4.85 -6.26 0.33
N LEU A 119 -4.43 -5.08 0.79
CA LEU A 119 -4.06 -3.95 -0.06
C LEU A 119 -2.96 -4.34 -1.05
N PHE A 120 -1.87 -4.92 -0.56
CA PHE A 120 -0.75 -5.35 -1.40
C PHE A 120 -1.14 -6.49 -2.35
N ASN A 121 -1.87 -7.49 -1.85
CA ASN A 121 -2.34 -8.59 -2.70
C ASN A 121 -3.24 -8.09 -3.84
N ARG A 122 -4.12 -7.12 -3.57
CA ARG A 122 -5.04 -6.59 -4.57
C ARG A 122 -4.41 -5.63 -5.57
N LEU A 123 -3.45 -4.82 -5.14
CA LEU A 123 -2.83 -3.80 -5.99
C LEU A 123 -1.59 -4.29 -6.75
N LEU A 124 -0.87 -5.28 -6.20
CA LEU A 124 0.36 -5.82 -6.81
C LEU A 124 0.26 -7.27 -7.27
N ASP A 125 -0.86 -7.95 -7.01
CA ASP A 125 -1.04 -9.38 -7.29
C ASP A 125 0.01 -10.29 -6.62
N VAL A 126 0.49 -9.89 -5.45
CA VAL A 126 1.47 -10.65 -4.67
C VAL A 126 0.75 -11.48 -3.62
N GLU A 127 0.96 -12.80 -3.64
CA GLU A 127 0.44 -13.71 -2.62
C GLU A 127 1.42 -13.90 -1.46
N ASP A 128 2.73 -13.86 -1.71
CA ASP A 128 3.77 -14.03 -0.69
C ASP A 128 4.36 -12.69 -0.28
N ILE A 129 4.01 -12.22 0.92
CA ILE A 129 4.42 -10.89 1.41
C ILE A 129 5.10 -10.99 2.77
N CYS A 130 6.27 -10.36 2.88
CA CYS A 130 6.95 -10.12 4.16
C CYS A 130 6.67 -8.69 4.65
N ILE A 131 6.16 -8.57 5.87
CA ILE A 131 5.89 -7.29 6.54
C ILE A 131 6.67 -7.24 7.85
N GLY A 132 7.46 -6.18 8.03
CA GLY A 132 8.13 -5.89 9.29
C GLY A 132 7.17 -5.29 10.31
N VAL A 133 6.91 -5.98 11.41
CA VAL A 133 6.05 -5.47 12.49
C VAL A 133 6.91 -5.04 13.67
N ALA A 134 6.77 -3.79 14.07
CA ALA A 134 7.42 -3.26 15.26
C ALA A 134 6.77 -3.77 16.54
N ASP A 135 7.54 -4.46 17.38
CA ASP A 135 7.12 -4.94 18.70
C ASP A 135 8.05 -4.36 19.78
N ALA A 136 7.46 -3.96 20.91
CA ALA A 136 8.20 -3.42 22.04
C ALA A 136 9.22 -4.41 22.62
N ASN A 137 8.96 -5.72 22.48
CA ASN A 137 9.81 -6.82 22.92
C ASN A 137 10.27 -6.65 24.39
N ARG A 138 9.31 -6.31 25.27
CA ARG A 138 9.54 -6.20 26.71
C ARG A 138 8.94 -7.37 27.46
N SER A 139 9.73 -7.97 28.36
CA SER A 139 9.28 -8.95 29.35
C SER A 139 8.90 -8.25 30.65
N GLU A 140 8.28 -8.97 31.59
CA GLU A 140 8.02 -8.45 32.94
C GLU A 140 9.28 -7.87 33.59
N SER A 141 10.43 -8.52 33.38
CA SER A 141 11.74 -8.08 33.90
C SER A 141 12.32 -6.83 33.24
N SER A 142 11.84 -6.44 32.05
CA SER A 142 12.32 -5.26 31.31
C SER A 142 11.25 -4.18 31.13
N LEU A 143 10.05 -4.40 31.67
CA LEU A 143 8.91 -3.52 31.50
C LEU A 143 9.17 -2.09 32.02
N GLN A 144 9.94 -1.97 33.09
CA GLN A 144 10.29 -0.70 33.74
C GLN A 144 11.71 -0.20 33.40
N THR A 145 12.47 -0.95 32.59
CA THR A 145 13.87 -0.62 32.29
C THR A 145 13.95 0.39 31.15
N ILE A 146 14.74 1.46 31.30
CA ILE A 146 15.04 2.37 30.18
C ILE A 146 16.05 1.70 29.24
N GLY A 147 15.75 1.64 27.95
CA GLY A 147 16.57 0.90 26.98
C GLY A 147 16.04 0.95 25.55
N PHE A 148 16.68 0.22 24.63
CA PHE A 148 16.21 0.08 23.25
C PHE A 148 15.76 -1.36 23.01
N PHE A 149 14.53 -1.69 23.40
CA PHE A 149 14.03 -3.07 23.31
C PHE A 149 13.28 -3.37 22.01
N LEU A 150 12.90 -2.33 21.27
CA LEU A 150 12.15 -2.42 20.02
C LEU A 150 12.80 -3.46 19.08
N LYS A 151 12.02 -4.47 18.68
CA LYS A 151 12.40 -5.45 17.66
C LYS A 151 11.41 -5.39 16.51
N LEU A 152 11.90 -5.66 15.31
CA LEU A 152 11.09 -5.84 14.12
C LEU A 152 10.93 -7.33 13.87
N LEU A 153 9.69 -7.79 13.84
CA LEU A 153 9.33 -9.13 13.40
C LEU A 153 9.11 -9.14 11.90
N SER A 154 9.87 -9.94 11.17
CA SER A 154 9.63 -10.20 9.76
C SER A 154 8.53 -11.26 9.58
N LEU A 155 7.29 -10.83 9.50
CA LEU A 155 6.16 -11.74 9.34
C LEU A 155 5.91 -12.01 7.85
N ARG A 156 6.01 -13.28 7.44
CA ARG A 156 5.74 -13.71 6.07
C ARG A 156 4.35 -14.32 5.97
N PHE A 157 3.55 -13.80 5.05
CA PHE A 157 2.16 -14.20 4.85
C PHE A 157 1.97 -14.73 3.43
N ASN A 158 1.17 -15.79 3.32
CA ASN A 158 0.60 -16.23 2.04
C ASN A 158 -0.89 -15.88 2.01
N VAL A 159 -1.25 -14.98 1.09
CA VAL A 159 -2.54 -14.29 0.96
C VAL A 159 -3.17 -14.69 -0.37
N GLN A 160 -4.29 -15.38 -0.33
CA GLN A 160 -5.01 -15.83 -1.52
C GLN A 160 -6.22 -14.94 -1.79
N LYS A 161 -6.46 -14.55 -3.04
CA LYS A 161 -7.56 -13.60 -3.40
C LYS A 161 -8.97 -14.08 -3.04
N ASN A 162 -9.19 -15.40 -3.02
CA ASN A 162 -10.52 -16.01 -2.88
C ASN A 162 -10.90 -16.36 -1.43
N VAL A 163 -10.15 -15.88 -0.43
CA VAL A 163 -10.49 -16.10 0.99
C VAL A 163 -11.36 -14.97 1.51
N LYS A 164 -12.14 -15.25 2.56
CA LYS A 164 -12.88 -14.20 3.28
C LYS A 164 -11.92 -13.36 4.11
N PHE A 165 -12.26 -12.08 4.28
CA PHE A 165 -11.49 -11.18 5.12
C PHE A 165 -11.39 -11.68 6.57
N SER A 166 -12.49 -12.20 7.13
CA SER A 166 -12.51 -12.82 8.46
C SER A 166 -11.49 -13.95 8.62
N ASP A 167 -11.33 -14.78 7.58
CA ASP A 167 -10.45 -15.95 7.61
C ASP A 167 -8.98 -15.49 7.52
N LEU A 168 -8.70 -14.49 6.69
CA LEU A 168 -7.38 -13.86 6.62
C LEU A 168 -6.99 -13.24 7.97
N VAL A 169 -7.91 -12.51 8.60
CA VAL A 169 -7.69 -11.88 9.90
C VAL A 169 -7.41 -12.93 10.98
N ALA A 170 -8.17 -14.02 11.02
CA ALA A 170 -7.94 -15.11 11.96
C ALA A 170 -6.58 -15.79 11.74
N LYS A 171 -6.22 -16.08 10.48
CA LYS A 171 -4.91 -16.64 10.10
C LYS A 171 -3.77 -15.70 10.48
N THR A 172 -3.93 -14.40 10.22
CA THR A 172 -2.98 -13.35 10.60
C THR A 172 -2.76 -13.33 12.10
N ALA A 173 -3.84 -13.32 12.88
CA ALA A 173 -3.77 -13.30 14.34
C ALA A 173 -3.06 -14.55 14.88
N GLN A 174 -3.36 -15.72 14.33
CA GLN A 174 -2.69 -16.97 14.72
C GLN A 174 -1.20 -16.93 14.40
N HIS A 175 -0.84 -16.50 13.18
CA HIS A 175 0.54 -16.42 12.74
C HIS A 175 1.36 -15.44 13.61
N CYS A 176 0.78 -14.27 13.92
CA CYS A 176 1.43 -13.29 14.78
C CYS A 176 1.67 -13.83 16.20
N ARG A 177 0.70 -14.57 16.79
CA ARG A 177 0.89 -15.18 18.10
C ARG A 177 2.02 -16.21 18.11
N THR A 178 2.12 -17.05 17.08
CA THR A 178 3.22 -18.00 16.93
C THR A 178 4.57 -17.30 16.76
N ALA A 179 4.61 -16.22 15.97
CA ALA A 179 5.80 -15.39 15.81
C ALA A 179 6.22 -14.73 17.13
N GLN A 180 5.28 -14.17 17.89
CA GLN A 180 5.54 -13.58 19.20
C GLN A 180 6.11 -14.60 20.20
N ALA A 181 5.61 -15.84 20.19
CA ALA A 181 6.17 -16.91 21.02
C ALA A 181 7.66 -17.18 20.71
N ASN A 182 8.10 -16.90 19.48
CA ASN A 182 9.47 -17.12 18.99
C ASN A 182 10.32 -15.83 18.87
N MET A 183 9.81 -14.67 19.28
CA MET A 183 10.42 -13.34 19.06
C MET A 183 11.80 -13.12 19.72
N ARG A 184 12.13 -13.88 20.77
CA ARG A 184 13.38 -13.73 21.54
C ARG A 184 14.58 -14.33 20.81
N VAL A 185 14.89 -13.80 19.63
CA VAL A 185 16.11 -14.07 18.86
C VAL A 185 16.62 -12.75 18.27
N PRO A 186 17.93 -12.57 18.12
CA PRO A 186 18.47 -11.45 17.34
C PRO A 186 18.15 -11.61 15.87
N PHE A 187 17.76 -10.51 15.23
CA PHE A 187 17.46 -10.49 13.79
C PHE A 187 18.67 -10.92 12.94
N ASP A 188 19.88 -10.50 13.32
CA ASP A 188 21.12 -10.91 12.64
C ASP A 188 21.33 -12.43 12.64
N GLY A 189 20.98 -13.10 13.74
CA GLY A 189 21.08 -14.56 13.83
C GLY A 189 20.09 -15.28 12.91
N ILE A 190 18.93 -14.67 12.62
CA ILE A 190 17.99 -15.18 11.61
C ILE A 190 18.58 -15.00 10.22
N LEU A 191 19.09 -13.81 9.90
CA LEU A 191 19.64 -13.49 8.59
C LEU A 191 20.78 -14.43 8.19
N ASP A 192 21.70 -14.68 9.13
CA ASP A 192 22.88 -15.53 8.89
C ASP A 192 22.47 -16.99 8.64
N LYS A 193 21.57 -17.55 9.45
CA LYS A 193 21.12 -18.95 9.28
C LYS A 193 20.14 -19.14 8.11
N ALA A 194 19.40 -18.11 7.73
CA ALA A 194 18.46 -18.15 6.61
C ALA A 194 19.10 -17.89 5.24
N ASN A 195 20.42 -17.64 5.18
CA ASN A 195 21.15 -17.32 3.94
C ASN A 195 20.51 -16.15 3.16
N VAL A 196 19.99 -15.15 3.87
CA VAL A 196 19.36 -13.98 3.24
C VAL A 196 20.47 -13.10 2.65
N VAL A 197 20.40 -12.86 1.34
CA VAL A 197 21.35 -11.98 0.64
C VAL A 197 21.17 -10.55 1.15
N ARG A 198 22.27 -9.93 1.58
CA ARG A 198 22.29 -8.53 2.04
C ARG A 198 22.74 -7.65 0.87
N GLU A 199 21.79 -6.93 0.29
CA GLU A 199 22.07 -5.96 -0.76
C GLU A 199 21.91 -4.53 -0.23
N PRO A 200 22.69 -3.56 -0.73
CA PRO A 200 22.58 -2.16 -0.30
C PRO A 200 21.30 -1.48 -0.83
N ILE A 201 20.57 -2.13 -1.74
CA ILE A 201 19.38 -1.56 -2.40
C ILE A 201 18.13 -1.69 -1.54
N ASN A 202 17.98 -2.84 -0.85
CA ASN A 202 16.75 -3.23 -0.18
C ASN A 202 17.00 -3.53 1.30
N THR A 203 16.03 -3.23 2.15
CA THR A 203 16.03 -3.74 3.52
C THR A 203 15.94 -5.27 3.50
N PRO A 204 16.72 -5.99 4.33
CA PRO A 204 16.68 -7.45 4.36
C PRO A 204 15.29 -7.98 4.73
N ILE A 205 14.84 -9.03 4.04
CA ILE A 205 13.60 -9.79 4.27
C ILE A 205 12.28 -9.05 3.91
N PHE A 206 12.12 -7.76 4.20
CA PHE A 206 10.89 -7.02 3.93
C PHE A 206 11.17 -5.57 3.50
N GLN A 207 10.33 -5.04 2.61
CA GLN A 207 10.39 -3.64 2.13
C GLN A 207 9.33 -2.75 2.80
N VAL A 208 8.35 -3.37 3.47
CA VAL A 208 7.21 -2.69 4.09
C VAL A 208 7.20 -2.96 5.58
N ALA A 209 7.01 -1.90 6.37
CA ALA A 209 6.85 -1.99 7.81
C ALA A 209 5.45 -1.57 8.27
N MET A 210 4.97 -2.16 9.36
CA MET A 210 3.81 -1.70 10.11
C MET A 210 4.21 -1.37 11.55
N ASN A 211 3.90 -0.16 11.98
CA ASN A 211 3.98 0.30 13.35
C ASN A 211 2.58 0.37 13.94
N TYR A 212 2.35 -0.25 15.10
CA TYR A 212 1.11 -0.09 15.86
C TYR A 212 1.45 0.48 17.24
N ARG A 213 1.16 1.75 17.46
CA ARG A 213 1.61 2.49 18.65
C ARG A 213 0.42 3.02 19.42
N GLN A 214 0.27 2.59 20.67
CA GLN A 214 -0.69 3.19 21.57
C GLN A 214 -0.06 4.45 22.18
N GLY A 215 -0.71 5.61 22.02
CA GLY A 215 -0.37 6.78 22.83
C GLY A 215 -0.35 8.10 22.07
N ASN A 216 -0.77 9.13 22.80
CA ASN A 216 -0.67 10.53 22.43
C ASN A 216 0.28 11.21 23.43
N PHE A 217 1.29 11.91 22.93
CA PHE A 217 2.29 12.62 23.75
C PHE A 217 1.84 14.04 24.11
N SER A 218 0.58 14.39 23.89
CA SER A 218 0.11 15.77 23.94
C SER A 218 0.20 16.44 25.33
N LYS A 219 0.16 15.69 26.44
CA LYS A 219 0.25 16.26 27.80
C LYS A 219 0.97 15.29 28.75
N ILE A 220 2.20 15.63 29.13
CA ILE A 220 2.98 14.85 30.10
C ILE A 220 3.01 15.60 31.43
N PRO A 221 2.47 15.06 32.53
CA PRO A 221 2.58 15.69 33.85
C PRO A 221 4.04 15.83 34.29
N LEU A 222 4.42 16.98 34.84
CA LEU A 222 5.71 17.22 35.48
C LEU A 222 5.57 18.27 36.60
N GLY A 223 5.81 17.87 37.86
CA GLY A 223 5.91 18.79 39.00
C GLY A 223 4.67 19.66 39.21
N GLY A 224 3.47 19.07 39.03
CA GLY A 224 2.19 19.79 39.12
C GLY A 224 1.85 20.66 37.91
N ARG A 225 2.61 20.59 36.82
CA ARG A 225 2.34 21.23 35.52
C ARG A 225 2.27 20.18 34.40
N ASN A 226 1.98 20.61 33.18
CA ASN A 226 2.04 19.77 31.98
C ASN A 226 3.19 20.22 31.10
N LEU A 227 4.07 19.28 30.74
CA LEU A 227 5.00 19.40 29.63
C LEU A 227 4.24 19.20 28.32
N GLU A 228 4.59 20.03 27.35
CA GLU A 228 4.12 19.94 25.97
C GLU A 228 5.35 19.85 25.06
N PHE A 229 5.30 18.93 24.09
CA PHE A 229 6.31 18.88 23.04
C PHE A 229 6.10 20.08 22.13
N LYS A 230 7.11 20.95 22.03
CA LYS A 230 7.05 22.13 21.17
C LYS A 230 7.27 21.76 19.70
N ASP A 231 8.37 21.09 19.42
CA ASP A 231 8.76 20.65 18.08
C ASP A 231 9.58 19.35 18.18
N GLY A 232 9.55 18.57 17.10
CA GLY A 232 10.35 17.36 16.93
C GLY A 232 10.51 17.07 15.45
N ILE A 233 11.67 16.52 15.08
CA ILE A 233 11.90 15.96 13.75
C ILE A 233 11.91 14.45 13.93
N ASP A 234 10.93 13.78 13.34
CA ASP A 234 10.89 12.33 13.36
C ASP A 234 12.07 11.74 12.58
N ALA A 235 12.51 10.57 13.02
CA ALA A 235 13.53 9.83 12.30
C ALA A 235 12.99 9.39 10.94
N GLN A 236 13.84 9.52 9.92
CA GLN A 236 13.55 9.04 8.58
C GLN A 236 13.37 7.51 8.57
N SER A 237 12.34 7.03 7.89
CA SER A 237 12.07 5.61 7.69
C SER A 237 13.03 5.05 6.64
N PRO A 238 13.75 3.94 6.93
CA PRO A 238 14.61 3.27 5.97
C PRO A 238 13.86 2.33 5.02
N TYR A 239 12.57 2.07 5.27
CA TYR A 239 11.72 1.17 4.48
C TYR A 239 11.11 1.89 3.28
N ASP A 240 10.82 1.14 2.22
CA ASP A 240 10.14 1.67 1.03
C ASP A 240 8.79 2.28 1.42
N LEU A 241 8.06 1.59 2.29
CA LEU A 241 6.81 2.05 2.89
C LEU A 241 6.73 1.66 4.38
N ALA A 242 6.24 2.57 5.20
CA ALA A 242 5.91 2.32 6.60
C ALA A 242 4.49 2.79 6.90
N PHE A 243 3.66 1.87 7.38
CA PHE A 243 2.28 2.14 7.81
C PHE A 243 2.27 2.30 9.32
N SER A 244 1.90 3.46 9.81
CA SER A 244 1.78 3.73 11.24
C SER A 244 0.32 3.88 11.63
N ILE A 245 -0.13 3.05 12.57
CA ILE A 245 -1.47 3.07 13.13
C ILE A 245 -1.35 3.50 14.59
N THR A 246 -1.96 4.63 14.92
CA THR A 246 -1.87 5.24 16.26
C THR A 246 -3.27 5.45 16.82
N PRO A 247 -3.83 4.50 17.58
CA PRO A 247 -5.06 4.71 18.33
C PRO A 247 -4.92 5.91 19.28
N ASN A 248 -5.90 6.81 19.24
CA ASN A 248 -5.94 8.02 20.03
C ASN A 248 -7.36 8.22 20.59
N ASN A 249 -7.57 7.87 21.87
CA ASN A 249 -8.89 7.87 22.51
C ASN A 249 -9.92 7.07 21.69
N ASP A 250 -10.99 7.74 21.23
CA ASP A 250 -12.05 7.13 20.42
C ASP A 250 -11.76 7.14 18.92
N THR A 251 -10.63 7.70 18.49
CA THR A 251 -10.22 7.76 17.09
C THR A 251 -8.90 7.04 16.84
N THR A 252 -8.42 7.05 15.60
CA THR A 252 -7.14 6.44 15.19
C THR A 252 -6.52 7.23 14.07
N TYR A 253 -5.25 7.60 14.23
CA TYR A 253 -4.46 8.16 13.14
C TYR A 253 -3.86 7.04 12.30
N VAL A 254 -3.93 7.20 10.99
CA VAL A 254 -3.30 6.33 10.01
C VAL A 254 -2.34 7.17 9.17
N GLN A 255 -1.07 6.77 9.16
CA GLN A 255 -0.02 7.43 8.42
C GLN A 255 0.67 6.44 7.49
N ILE A 256 0.99 6.89 6.29
CA ILE A 256 1.90 6.19 5.38
C ILE A 256 3.11 7.09 5.17
N VAL A 257 4.29 6.55 5.47
CA VAL A 257 5.59 7.16 5.21
C VAL A 257 6.22 6.39 4.07
N ALA A 258 6.60 7.07 3.01
CA ALA A 258 7.20 6.46 1.82
C ALA A 258 8.57 7.06 1.55
N ARG A 259 9.48 6.27 0.99
CA ARG A 259 10.76 6.76 0.46
C ARG A 259 10.53 7.76 -0.68
N GLU A 260 11.07 8.98 -0.56
CA GLU A 260 10.86 10.08 -1.52
C GLU A 260 11.45 9.76 -2.92
N ASP A 261 12.51 8.96 -2.97
CA ASP A 261 13.11 8.50 -4.22
C ASP A 261 12.28 7.42 -4.94
N LEU A 262 11.34 6.78 -4.24
CA LEU A 262 10.43 5.77 -4.79
C LEU A 262 9.04 6.34 -5.10
N TYR A 263 8.50 7.19 -4.25
CA TYR A 263 7.10 7.64 -4.33
C TYR A 263 6.96 9.16 -4.26
N THR A 264 5.93 9.69 -4.94
CA THR A 264 5.49 11.08 -4.81
C THR A 264 4.50 11.22 -3.65
N ARG A 265 4.29 12.45 -3.17
CA ARG A 265 3.20 12.75 -2.23
C ARG A 265 1.84 12.29 -2.76
N GLU A 266 1.56 12.54 -4.05
CA GLU A 266 0.32 12.09 -4.72
C GLU A 266 0.19 10.56 -4.73
N GLY A 267 1.28 9.83 -4.96
CA GLY A 267 1.30 8.37 -4.91
C GLY A 267 1.03 7.86 -3.49
N THR A 268 1.62 8.50 -2.46
CA THR A 268 1.37 8.16 -1.06
C THR A 268 -0.07 8.49 -0.64
N ASP A 269 -0.63 9.61 -1.10
CA ASP A 269 -2.05 9.97 -0.86
C ASP A 269 -3.00 8.99 -1.54
N THR A 270 -2.66 8.52 -2.75
CA THR A 270 -3.43 7.49 -3.48
C THR A 270 -3.44 6.18 -2.70
N LEU A 271 -2.27 5.76 -2.18
CA LEU A 271 -2.16 4.54 -1.37
C LEU A 271 -2.92 4.66 -0.04
N LEU A 272 -2.85 5.83 0.61
CA LEU A 272 -3.61 6.09 1.84
C LEU A 272 -5.11 6.04 1.57
N SER A 273 -5.58 6.69 0.51
CA SER A 273 -6.99 6.68 0.11
C SER A 273 -7.48 5.26 -0.17
N ALA A 274 -6.66 4.45 -0.85
CA ALA A 274 -7.02 3.06 -1.13
C ALA A 274 -7.08 2.19 0.13
N TYR A 275 -6.13 2.39 1.06
CA TYR A 275 -6.16 1.72 2.36
C TYR A 275 -7.39 2.15 3.18
N MET A 276 -7.77 3.42 3.14
CA MET A 276 -8.96 3.94 3.82
C MET A 276 -10.26 3.36 3.26
N ALA A 277 -10.41 3.30 1.93
CA ALA A 277 -11.57 2.68 1.28
C ALA A 277 -11.69 1.19 1.66
N LEU A 278 -10.56 0.48 1.67
CA LEU A 278 -10.49 -0.91 2.10
C LEU A 278 -10.92 -1.07 3.57
N LEU A 279 -10.38 -0.26 4.48
CA LEU A 279 -10.75 -0.31 5.90
C LEU A 279 -12.25 -0.04 6.11
N HIS A 280 -12.81 0.95 5.40
CA HIS A 280 -14.23 1.25 5.47
C HIS A 280 -15.07 0.05 5.02
N ASP A 281 -14.78 -0.51 3.85
CA ASP A 281 -15.56 -1.61 3.29
C ASP A 281 -15.42 -2.91 4.09
N ALA A 282 -14.19 -3.29 4.46
CA ALA A 282 -13.92 -4.51 5.23
C ALA A 282 -14.47 -4.45 6.66
N SER A 283 -14.55 -3.25 7.27
CA SER A 283 -15.13 -3.10 8.61
C SER A 283 -16.66 -3.15 8.62
N GLY A 284 -17.29 -2.87 7.48
CA GLY A 284 -18.74 -3.00 7.29
C GLY A 284 -19.19 -4.45 7.12
N ASP A 285 -18.40 -5.28 6.44
CA ASP A 285 -18.68 -6.71 6.26
C ASP A 285 -17.39 -7.53 6.14
N VAL A 286 -17.01 -8.18 7.24
CA VAL A 286 -15.82 -9.06 7.30
C VAL A 286 -15.99 -10.38 6.56
N SER A 287 -17.19 -10.71 6.08
CA SER A 287 -17.46 -11.98 5.38
C SER A 287 -17.16 -11.91 3.88
N LYS A 288 -16.91 -10.71 3.34
CA LYS A 288 -16.52 -10.49 1.95
C LYS A 288 -15.22 -11.22 1.60
N CYS A 289 -15.15 -11.75 0.39
CA CYS A 289 -13.91 -12.25 -0.19
C CYS A 289 -12.97 -11.08 -0.48
N LEU A 290 -11.65 -11.30 -0.35
CA LEU A 290 -10.65 -10.24 -0.56
C LEU A 290 -10.80 -9.55 -1.92
N GLY A 291 -11.09 -10.32 -2.98
CA GLY A 291 -11.31 -9.81 -4.34
C GLY A 291 -12.53 -8.88 -4.51
N SER A 292 -13.47 -8.90 -3.57
CA SER A 292 -14.72 -8.10 -3.63
C SER A 292 -14.70 -6.89 -2.71
N ILE A 293 -13.63 -6.70 -1.93
CA ILE A 293 -13.47 -5.52 -1.08
C ILE A 293 -13.13 -4.32 -1.97
N ASN A 294 -13.82 -3.21 -1.75
CA ASN A 294 -13.59 -1.96 -2.46
C ASN A 294 -12.27 -1.32 -2.03
N LEU A 295 -11.46 -0.90 -3.01
CA LEU A 295 -10.18 -0.20 -2.78
C LEU A 295 -10.25 1.28 -3.15
N TYR A 296 -11.38 1.74 -3.68
CA TYR A 296 -11.54 3.10 -4.14
C TYR A 296 -12.89 3.60 -3.66
N ASP A 297 -12.93 4.86 -3.22
CA ASP A 297 -14.18 5.53 -2.93
C ASP A 297 -14.81 6.06 -4.24
N GLN A 298 -16.07 6.50 -4.14
CA GLN A 298 -16.78 7.02 -5.31
C GLN A 298 -16.08 8.24 -5.92
N VAL A 299 -15.49 9.10 -5.07
CA VAL A 299 -14.77 10.31 -5.51
C VAL A 299 -13.56 9.93 -6.39
N GLY A 300 -12.78 8.93 -5.97
CA GLY A 300 -11.64 8.43 -6.73
C GLY A 300 -12.08 7.79 -8.06
N ILE A 301 -13.19 7.05 -8.05
CA ILE A 301 -13.78 6.46 -9.27
C ILE A 301 -14.21 7.56 -10.24
N ASP A 302 -14.97 8.55 -9.77
CA ASP A 302 -15.47 9.65 -10.62
C ASP A 302 -14.31 10.46 -11.22
N LYS A 303 -13.27 10.73 -10.42
CA LYS A 303 -12.04 11.37 -10.91
C LYS A 303 -11.38 10.52 -11.99
N ALA A 304 -11.20 9.22 -11.78
CA ALA A 304 -10.60 8.34 -12.78
C ALA A 304 -11.43 8.27 -14.08
N LEU A 305 -12.76 8.20 -13.97
CA LEU A 305 -13.67 8.21 -15.11
C LEU A 305 -13.56 9.53 -15.89
N SER A 306 -13.55 10.68 -15.19
CA SER A 306 -13.40 11.99 -15.84
C SER A 306 -12.10 12.11 -16.64
N LEU A 307 -11.00 11.53 -16.17
CA LEU A 307 -9.72 11.48 -16.87
C LEU A 307 -9.75 10.53 -18.08
N GLY A 308 -10.47 9.41 -17.97
CA GLY A 308 -10.54 8.39 -19.00
C GLY A 308 -11.44 8.74 -20.19
N TYR A 309 -12.50 9.51 -19.97
CA TYR A 309 -13.44 9.89 -21.04
C TYR A 309 -12.95 11.07 -21.89
N GLY A 310 -12.16 11.97 -21.32
CA GLY A 310 -11.80 13.23 -21.99
C GLY A 310 -13.02 14.11 -22.25
N ASP A 311 -12.83 15.19 -23.00
CA ASP A 311 -13.92 16.08 -23.38
C ASP A 311 -14.78 15.43 -24.46
N VAL A 312 -16.10 15.44 -24.28
CA VAL A 312 -17.04 15.10 -25.34
C VAL A 312 -17.06 16.27 -26.32
N VAL A 313 -16.43 16.08 -27.49
CA VAL A 313 -16.41 17.08 -28.55
C VAL A 313 -17.59 16.84 -29.48
N ASP A 314 -18.49 17.82 -29.56
CA ASP A 314 -19.46 17.89 -30.65
C ASP A 314 -18.77 18.52 -31.86
N TYR A 315 -18.70 17.76 -32.96
CA TYR A 315 -18.04 18.20 -34.18
C TYR A 315 -18.98 18.94 -35.14
N ASP A 316 -20.26 19.13 -34.77
CA ASP A 316 -21.32 19.62 -35.66
C ASP A 316 -21.36 18.82 -36.98
N TRP A 317 -21.02 17.53 -36.92
CA TRP A 317 -21.05 16.66 -38.09
C TRP A 317 -22.50 16.22 -38.35
N PRO A 318 -22.87 16.03 -39.62
CA PRO A 318 -24.12 15.38 -39.95
C PRO A 318 -24.14 13.95 -39.41
N SER A 319 -25.31 13.31 -39.43
CA SER A 319 -25.57 12.06 -38.70
C SER A 319 -24.70 10.90 -39.17
N THR A 320 -24.15 10.99 -40.39
CA THR A 320 -23.21 10.00 -40.92
C THR A 320 -21.96 10.64 -41.53
N LEU A 321 -20.85 9.89 -41.49
CA LEU A 321 -19.63 10.28 -42.21
C LEU A 321 -19.89 10.46 -43.71
N THR A 322 -20.78 9.65 -44.29
CA THR A 322 -21.17 9.75 -45.70
C THR A 322 -21.85 11.08 -46.01
N GLU A 323 -22.78 11.55 -45.16
CA GLU A 323 -23.39 12.87 -45.32
C GLU A 323 -22.35 13.99 -45.26
N LYS A 324 -21.32 13.86 -44.39
CA LYS A 324 -20.24 14.84 -44.32
C LYS A 324 -19.43 14.89 -45.62
N VAL A 325 -19.20 13.73 -46.22
CA VAL A 325 -18.55 13.62 -47.54
C VAL A 325 -19.43 14.25 -48.62
N ASP A 326 -20.74 13.99 -48.61
CA ASP A 326 -21.69 14.58 -49.56
C ASP A 326 -21.76 16.11 -49.45
N GLU A 327 -21.77 16.66 -48.24
CA GLU A 327 -21.68 18.11 -48.02
C GLU A 327 -20.38 18.70 -48.57
N THR A 328 -19.26 18.00 -48.36
CA THR A 328 -17.95 18.42 -48.85
C THR A 328 -17.92 18.40 -50.39
N ILE A 329 -18.46 17.35 -51.01
CA ILE A 329 -18.60 17.24 -52.47
C ILE A 329 -19.44 18.37 -53.04
N LYS A 330 -20.59 18.68 -52.40
CA LYS A 330 -21.47 19.79 -52.83
C LYS A 330 -20.79 21.14 -52.72
N ARG A 331 -19.97 21.34 -51.69
CA ARG A 331 -19.29 22.61 -51.42
C ARG A 331 -18.07 22.84 -52.32
N TYR A 332 -17.36 21.78 -52.69
CA TYR A 332 -16.11 21.84 -53.44
C TYR A 332 -16.11 20.92 -54.68
N PRO A 333 -17.11 21.00 -55.58
CA PRO A 333 -17.32 19.98 -56.62
C PRO A 333 -16.19 19.88 -57.64
N HIS A 334 -15.43 20.96 -57.83
CA HIS A 334 -14.34 21.08 -58.81
C HIS A 334 -12.94 20.98 -58.19
N ASP A 335 -12.86 20.81 -56.87
CA ASP A 335 -11.57 20.67 -56.18
C ASP A 335 -11.10 19.23 -56.23
N VAL A 336 -9.78 19.04 -56.23
CA VAL A 336 -9.15 17.71 -56.21
C VAL A 336 -9.47 17.03 -54.88
N ALA A 337 -10.10 15.85 -54.95
CA ALA A 337 -10.47 15.04 -53.79
C ALA A 337 -9.47 13.91 -53.53
N VAL A 338 -9.06 13.22 -54.59
CA VAL A 338 -8.13 12.07 -54.53
C VAL A 338 -7.10 12.23 -55.62
N LYS A 339 -5.83 11.96 -55.30
CA LYS A 339 -4.73 11.99 -56.26
C LYS A 339 -3.78 10.83 -55.98
N ASP A 340 -3.36 10.14 -57.03
CA ASP A 340 -2.30 9.16 -56.99
C ASP A 340 -1.15 9.55 -57.95
N GLY A 341 -0.23 8.61 -58.20
CA GLY A 341 0.95 8.87 -59.03
C GLY A 341 0.64 9.10 -60.52
N THR A 342 -0.54 8.70 -61.01
CA THR A 342 -0.89 8.69 -62.43
C THR A 342 -2.19 9.42 -62.75
N SER A 343 -3.01 9.71 -61.74
CA SER A 343 -4.36 10.24 -61.90
C SER A 343 -4.78 11.17 -60.75
N GLN A 344 -5.77 12.01 -61.04
CA GLN A 344 -6.43 12.86 -60.05
C GLN A 344 -7.93 12.83 -60.32
N LEU A 345 -8.73 12.81 -59.25
CA LEU A 345 -10.18 12.91 -59.30
C LEU A 345 -10.63 14.13 -58.51
N ILE A 346 -11.52 14.92 -59.10
CA ILE A 346 -12.23 15.98 -58.36
C ILE A 346 -13.40 15.39 -57.57
N TYR A 347 -13.88 16.11 -56.56
CA TYR A 347 -14.99 15.65 -55.71
C TYR A 347 -16.24 15.22 -56.51
N GLY A 348 -16.57 15.94 -57.59
CA GLY A 348 -17.69 15.58 -58.46
C GLY A 348 -17.51 14.22 -59.18
N GLU A 349 -16.28 13.87 -59.57
CA GLU A 349 -15.96 12.59 -60.23
C GLU A 349 -15.99 11.43 -59.22
N VAL A 350 -15.48 11.66 -58.01
CA VAL A 350 -15.58 10.70 -56.91
C VAL A 350 -17.05 10.40 -56.60
N ALA A 351 -17.90 11.42 -56.52
CA ALA A 351 -19.33 11.27 -56.27
C ALA A 351 -20.01 10.39 -57.35
N ALA A 352 -19.70 10.62 -58.62
CA ALA A 352 -20.25 9.84 -59.72
C ALA A 352 -19.83 8.37 -59.65
N LYS A 353 -18.54 8.10 -59.37
CA LYS A 353 -18.02 6.73 -59.22
C LYS A 353 -18.65 6.01 -58.03
N VAL A 354 -18.73 6.67 -56.87
CA VAL A 354 -19.34 6.11 -55.65
C VAL A 354 -20.81 5.79 -55.88
N ASN A 355 -21.59 6.69 -56.49
CA ASN A 355 -23.01 6.46 -56.76
C ASN A 355 -23.23 5.30 -57.75
N GLY A 356 -22.38 5.16 -58.76
CA GLY A 356 -22.42 4.03 -59.69
C GLY A 356 -22.19 2.70 -58.99
N LEU A 357 -21.14 2.60 -58.17
CA LEU A 357 -20.83 1.40 -57.40
C LEU A 357 -21.91 1.09 -56.34
N ALA A 358 -22.38 2.10 -55.62
CA ALA A 358 -23.40 1.95 -54.59
C ALA A 358 -24.71 1.39 -55.16
N SER A 359 -25.14 1.86 -56.34
CA SER A 359 -26.34 1.34 -57.03
C SER A 359 -26.21 -0.15 -57.36
N ILE A 360 -25.05 -0.58 -57.87
CA ILE A 360 -24.76 -1.98 -58.17
C ILE A 360 -24.79 -2.82 -56.88
N ILE A 361 -24.10 -2.37 -55.83
CA ILE A 361 -23.99 -3.10 -54.57
C ILE A 361 -25.35 -3.21 -53.89
N GLN A 362 -26.13 -2.12 -53.83
CA GLN A 362 -27.46 -2.10 -53.22
C GLN A 362 -28.45 -3.07 -53.89
N SER A 363 -28.25 -3.38 -55.17
CA SER A 363 -29.07 -4.39 -55.86
C SER A 363 -28.75 -5.84 -55.44
N GLN A 364 -27.60 -6.08 -54.80
CA GLN A 364 -27.08 -7.42 -54.50
C GLN A 364 -27.00 -7.72 -52.99
N VAL A 365 -26.97 -6.69 -52.13
CA VAL A 365 -26.79 -6.85 -50.68
C VAL A 365 -27.77 -6.00 -49.87
N ARG A 366 -27.90 -6.31 -48.57
CA ARG A 366 -28.72 -5.55 -47.60
C ARG A 366 -27.85 -4.83 -46.58
N PRO A 367 -28.34 -3.78 -45.88
CA PRO A 367 -27.61 -3.16 -44.77
C PRO A 367 -27.11 -4.21 -43.77
N GLY A 368 -25.84 -4.08 -43.37
CA GLY A 368 -25.15 -5.05 -42.50
C GLY A 368 -24.51 -6.25 -43.21
N SER A 369 -24.66 -6.38 -44.54
CA SER A 369 -23.99 -7.45 -45.29
C SER A 369 -22.49 -7.18 -45.41
N PRO A 370 -21.61 -8.18 -45.23
CA PRO A 370 -20.18 -8.03 -45.49
C PRO A 370 -19.92 -7.95 -47.00
N VAL A 371 -19.09 -6.99 -47.43
CA VAL A 371 -18.61 -6.85 -48.82
C VAL A 371 -17.08 -6.90 -48.80
N ALA A 372 -16.50 -7.90 -49.46
CA ALA A 372 -15.05 -7.99 -49.57
C ALA A 372 -14.52 -6.99 -50.59
N VAL A 373 -13.51 -6.20 -50.22
CA VAL A 373 -12.83 -5.24 -51.09
C VAL A 373 -11.42 -5.73 -51.33
N LEU A 374 -11.11 -6.06 -52.59
CA LEU A 374 -9.76 -6.38 -53.06
C LEU A 374 -9.41 -5.43 -54.19
N CYS A 375 -8.64 -4.40 -53.88
CA CYS A 375 -8.21 -3.39 -54.84
C CYS A 375 -6.77 -2.94 -54.54
N GLU A 376 -6.07 -2.48 -55.57
CA GLU A 376 -4.82 -1.74 -55.43
C GLU A 376 -5.10 -0.33 -54.88
N PRO A 377 -4.14 0.33 -54.22
CA PRO A 377 -4.30 1.70 -53.71
C PRO A 377 -4.21 2.72 -54.85
N THR A 378 -5.27 2.78 -55.68
CA THR A 378 -5.36 3.66 -56.86
C THR A 378 -6.64 4.49 -56.83
N ALA A 379 -6.59 5.69 -57.42
CA ALA A 379 -7.76 6.52 -57.70
C ALA A 379 -8.52 6.07 -58.97
N SER A 380 -7.89 5.18 -59.76
CA SER A 380 -8.40 4.65 -61.04
C SER A 380 -9.61 3.74 -60.88
#